data_AF-A0A256I877-F1
#
_entry.id   AF-A0A256I877-F1
#
_cell.length_a   1.000
_cell.length_b   1.000
_cell.length_c   1.000
_cell.angle_alpha   90.00
_cell.angle_beta   90.00
_cell.angle_gamma   90.00
#
_symmetry.space_group_name_H-M   'P 1'
#
loop_
_entity.id
_entity.type
_entity.pdbx_description
1 polymer ?
#
loop_
_entity_poly.entity_id
_entity_poly.type
_entity_poly.pdbx_seq_one_letter_code
_entity_poly.pdbx_strand_id
1 'polypeptide(L)'
;MRLARRALRIVREDGVGTLLRKGRVHGPSMIGSTLSDGIQALNRVKYEAKGGATRITEADWDDLIILDACRYDQFERLHSLPGELEPRISVGSATPEFLERTFAGERRFDTVYVTANPMYRHVGLDGVFHAVVEATRAAREAYPNKRVLTHFMQPHYPFLGETGEAIAHSGIEWTKRLVEEGESSRDDPTVWTLASAGELDEET
;
A
#
# COMPACT_ATOMS: atom_id res chain seq x y z
N MET A 1 -26.78 -0.82 11.56
CA MET A 1 -26.96 0.56 12.09
C MET A 1 -25.66 1.33 12.39
N ARG A 2 -24.54 0.71 12.80
CA ARG A 2 -23.27 1.42 13.09
C ARG A 2 -22.54 1.93 11.83
N LEU A 3 -22.58 1.18 10.73
CA LEU A 3 -21.98 1.56 9.45
C LEU A 3 -22.59 2.84 8.85
N ALA A 4 -23.92 2.94 8.83
CA ALA A 4 -24.62 4.13 8.34
C ALA A 4 -24.26 5.40 9.14
N ARG A 5 -24.11 5.30 10.47
CA ARG A 5 -23.69 6.43 11.32
C ARG A 5 -22.24 6.84 11.07
N ARG A 6 -21.36 5.90 10.74
CA ARG A 6 -19.94 6.16 10.47
C ARG A 6 -19.71 6.73 9.07
N ALA A 7 -20.46 6.24 8.07
CA ALA A 7 -20.53 6.86 6.74
C ALA A 7 -21.10 8.28 6.81
N LEU A 8 -22.18 8.49 7.58
CA LEU A 8 -22.71 9.84 7.84
C LEU A 8 -21.70 10.75 8.53
N ARG A 9 -20.86 10.21 9.42
CA ARG A 9 -19.82 10.99 10.09
C ARG A 9 -18.74 11.46 9.11
N ILE A 10 -18.26 10.59 8.21
CA ILE A 10 -17.30 10.97 7.15
C ILE A 10 -17.92 12.05 6.25
N VAL A 11 -19.18 11.86 5.84
CA VAL A 11 -19.93 12.85 5.05
C VAL A 11 -20.13 14.18 5.81
N ARG A 12 -20.17 14.14 7.15
CA ARG A 12 -20.40 15.30 8.02
C ARG A 12 -19.10 16.02 8.42
N GLU A 13 -17.99 15.29 8.56
CA GLU A 13 -16.66 15.83 8.86
C GLU A 13 -16.03 16.43 7.59
N ASP A 14 -16.12 15.74 6.46
CA ASP A 14 -15.52 16.19 5.20
C ASP A 14 -16.49 16.99 4.33
N GLY A 15 -17.81 16.84 4.53
CA GLY A 15 -18.85 17.61 3.86
C GLY A 15 -19.08 17.26 2.38
N VAL A 16 -20.35 17.09 1.98
CA VAL A 16 -20.75 16.98 0.55
C VAL A 16 -20.31 18.21 -0.26
N GLY A 17 -20.18 19.36 0.41
CA GLY A 17 -19.67 20.61 -0.17
C GLY A 17 -18.19 20.58 -0.53
N THR A 18 -17.34 19.74 0.10
CA THR A 18 -15.92 19.66 -0.25
C THR A 18 -15.71 18.89 -1.55
N LEU A 19 -16.51 17.83 -1.77
CA LEU A 19 -16.60 17.11 -3.06
C LEU A 19 -17.02 18.03 -4.21
N LEU A 20 -17.95 18.96 -3.95
CA LEU A 20 -18.49 19.86 -4.98
C LEU A 20 -17.72 21.19 -5.15
N ARG A 21 -17.10 21.72 -4.08
CA ARG A 21 -16.40 23.02 -4.06
C ARG A 21 -14.92 22.92 -4.45
N LYS A 22 -14.25 21.78 -4.26
CA LYS A 22 -12.86 21.61 -4.70
C LYS A 22 -12.70 21.38 -6.21
N GLY A 23 -13.77 21.00 -6.91
CA GLY A 23 -13.79 20.91 -8.38
C GLY A 23 -13.72 22.25 -9.11
N ARG A 24 -13.74 23.40 -8.40
CA ARG A 24 -13.74 24.73 -9.04
C ARG A 24 -12.51 25.60 -8.81
N VAL A 25 -11.51 25.17 -8.02
CA VAL A 25 -10.42 26.10 -7.63
C VAL A 25 -9.02 25.64 -8.03
N HIS A 26 -8.75 24.38 -8.37
CA HIS A 26 -7.36 23.96 -8.65
C HIS A 26 -7.29 22.93 -9.77
N GLY A 27 -6.33 23.11 -10.68
CA GLY A 27 -6.21 22.48 -11.99
C GLY A 27 -6.18 20.95 -12.05
N PRO A 28 -6.11 20.39 -13.28
CA PRO A 28 -6.49 19.01 -13.60
C PRO A 28 -5.67 17.89 -12.93
N SER A 29 -4.50 18.17 -12.34
CA SER A 29 -3.63 17.15 -11.74
C SER A 29 -4.05 16.65 -10.35
N MET A 30 -4.92 17.38 -9.62
CA MET A 30 -5.34 17.02 -8.24
C MET A 30 -6.76 16.46 -8.13
N ILE A 31 -7.51 16.41 -9.23
CA ILE A 31 -8.84 15.79 -9.26
C ILE A 31 -8.72 14.26 -9.12
N GLY A 32 -7.64 13.67 -9.66
CA GLY A 32 -7.37 12.24 -9.54
C GLY A 32 -7.01 11.78 -8.12
N SER A 33 -6.20 12.57 -7.39
CA SER A 33 -5.79 12.23 -6.02
C SER A 33 -6.96 12.27 -5.03
N THR A 34 -7.80 13.31 -5.12
CA THR A 34 -8.97 13.45 -4.23
C THR A 34 -10.07 12.42 -4.49
N LEU A 35 -10.26 11.98 -5.74
CA LEU A 35 -11.15 10.87 -6.06
C LEU A 35 -10.59 9.54 -5.53
N SER A 36 -9.28 9.33 -5.67
CA SER A 36 -8.57 8.19 -5.09
C SER A 36 -8.74 8.13 -3.57
N ASP A 37 -8.61 9.25 -2.86
CA ASP A 37 -8.79 9.31 -1.41
C ASP A 37 -10.22 8.91 -0.98
N GLY A 38 -11.23 9.37 -1.72
CA GLY A 38 -12.62 8.99 -1.50
C GLY A 38 -12.90 7.49 -1.74
N ILE A 39 -12.29 6.93 -2.79
CA ILE A 39 -12.37 5.49 -3.09
C ILE A 39 -11.66 4.67 -1.99
N GLN A 40 -10.48 5.10 -1.54
CA GLN A 40 -9.78 4.46 -0.43
C GLN A 40 -10.58 4.51 0.86
N ALA A 41 -11.25 5.62 1.17
CA ALA A 41 -12.14 5.74 2.32
C ALA A 41 -13.34 4.78 2.22
N LEU A 42 -13.95 4.62 1.05
CA LEU A 42 -15.05 3.68 0.85
C LEU A 42 -14.59 2.22 0.93
N ASN A 43 -13.47 1.90 0.28
CA ASN A 43 -12.84 0.58 0.36
C ASN A 43 -12.53 0.21 1.81
N ARG A 44 -12.04 1.15 2.61
CA ARG A 44 -11.82 0.95 4.05
C ARG A 44 -13.09 0.54 4.78
N VAL A 45 -14.22 1.22 4.55
CA VAL A 45 -15.50 0.86 5.17
C VAL A 45 -15.93 -0.55 4.75
N LYS A 46 -15.75 -0.91 3.48
CA LYS A 46 -16.01 -2.25 2.95
C LYS A 46 -15.13 -3.31 3.63
N TYR A 47 -13.83 -3.06 3.81
CA TYR A 47 -12.91 -3.99 4.45
C TYR A 47 -13.11 -4.08 5.97
N GLU A 48 -13.31 -2.96 6.67
CA GLU A 48 -13.64 -2.98 8.11
C GLU A 48 -14.90 -3.80 8.40
N ALA A 49 -15.92 -3.71 7.54
CA ALA A 49 -17.14 -4.50 7.66
C ALA A 49 -16.92 -6.01 7.45
N LYS A 50 -15.82 -6.43 6.81
CA LYS A 50 -15.48 -7.83 6.52
C LYS A 50 -14.66 -8.54 7.60
N GLY A 51 -14.22 -7.85 8.67
CA GLY A 51 -13.46 -8.51 9.73
C GLY A 51 -12.59 -7.61 10.61
N GLY A 52 -12.60 -6.29 10.40
CA GLY A 52 -11.70 -5.37 11.09
C GLY A 52 -10.26 -5.45 10.61
N ALA A 53 -9.51 -4.35 10.76
CA ALA A 53 -8.10 -4.31 10.36
C ALA A 53 -7.22 -5.02 11.41
N THR A 54 -6.25 -5.79 10.93
CA THR A 54 -5.26 -6.50 11.76
C THR A 54 -4.14 -5.56 12.16
N ARG A 55 -3.95 -5.37 13.47
CA ARG A 55 -2.80 -4.65 14.01
C ARG A 55 -1.66 -5.61 14.26
N ILE A 56 -0.66 -5.60 13.38
CA ILE A 56 0.55 -6.43 13.52
C ILE A 56 1.32 -6.15 14.81
N THR A 57 1.10 -4.98 15.40
CA THR A 57 1.70 -4.54 16.65
C THR A 57 1.15 -5.24 17.89
N GLU A 58 -0.03 -5.84 17.79
CA GLU A 58 -0.69 -6.61 18.86
C GLU A 58 -0.40 -8.12 18.74
N ALA A 59 0.17 -8.55 17.62
CA ALA A 59 0.55 -9.94 17.37
C ALA A 59 1.93 -10.27 17.96
N ASP A 60 2.13 -11.53 18.32
CA ASP A 60 3.42 -12.03 18.78
C ASP A 60 4.21 -12.64 17.63
N TRP A 61 5.38 -12.07 17.34
CA TRP A 61 6.26 -12.48 16.25
C TRP A 61 7.69 -12.01 16.52
N ASP A 62 8.65 -12.81 16.04
CA ASP A 62 10.08 -12.49 16.03
C ASP A 62 10.52 -11.86 14.70
N ASP A 63 10.10 -12.46 13.59
CA ASP A 63 10.39 -12.01 12.24
C ASP A 63 9.07 -11.84 11.46
N LEU A 64 8.80 -10.64 10.96
CA LEU A 64 7.63 -10.32 10.14
C LEU A 64 8.10 -9.90 8.74
N ILE A 65 7.63 -10.59 7.70
CA ILE A 65 7.97 -10.31 6.30
C ILE A 65 6.72 -9.81 5.59
N ILE A 66 6.80 -8.62 5.00
CA ILE A 66 5.81 -8.02 4.13
C ILE A 66 6.34 -8.10 2.70
N LEU A 67 5.58 -8.77 1.84
CA LEU A 67 5.83 -8.84 0.39
C LEU A 67 4.90 -7.83 -0.30
N ASP A 68 5.44 -6.66 -0.66
CA ASP A 68 4.68 -5.61 -1.35
C ASP A 68 4.22 -6.10 -2.73
N ALA A 69 3.03 -5.68 -3.14
CA ALA A 69 2.34 -6.15 -4.35
C ALA A 69 2.14 -7.68 -4.47
N CYS A 70 2.28 -8.44 -3.38
CA CYS A 70 2.03 -9.88 -3.38
C CYS A 70 0.54 -10.20 -3.19
N ARG A 71 -0.11 -10.57 -4.29
CA ARG A 71 -1.51 -11.01 -4.31
C ARG A 71 -1.69 -12.29 -3.47
N TYR A 72 -2.70 -12.28 -2.58
CA TYR A 72 -2.99 -13.42 -1.69
C TYR A 72 -3.30 -14.70 -2.46
N ASP A 73 -4.11 -14.63 -3.52
CA ASP A 73 -4.49 -15.77 -4.36
C ASP A 73 -3.30 -16.40 -5.07
N GLN A 74 -2.35 -15.57 -5.53
CA GLN A 74 -1.12 -16.04 -6.17
C GLN A 74 -0.19 -16.67 -5.14
N PHE A 75 -0.09 -16.06 -3.96
CA PHE A 75 0.69 -16.61 -2.85
C PHE A 75 0.14 -17.99 -2.46
N GLU A 76 -1.16 -18.10 -2.17
CA GLU A 76 -1.86 -19.34 -1.83
C GLU A 76 -1.59 -20.46 -2.85
N ARG A 77 -1.60 -20.14 -4.14
CA ARG A 77 -1.36 -21.12 -5.20
C ARG A 77 0.09 -21.59 -5.31
N LEU A 78 1.06 -20.72 -5.02
CA LEU A 78 2.47 -20.93 -5.38
C LEU A 78 3.38 -21.22 -4.19
N HIS A 79 3.00 -20.85 -2.96
CA HIS A 79 3.89 -20.97 -1.82
C HIS A 79 4.07 -22.43 -1.40
N SER A 80 5.27 -22.76 -0.94
CA SER A 80 5.61 -24.04 -0.30
C SER A 80 6.02 -23.87 1.16
N LEU A 81 5.81 -22.69 1.71
CA LEU A 81 6.14 -22.38 3.10
C LEU A 81 5.29 -23.21 4.06
N PRO A 82 5.87 -23.74 5.15
CA PRO A 82 5.11 -24.42 6.19
C PRO A 82 4.29 -23.41 7.02
N GLY A 83 3.16 -23.86 7.56
CA GLY A 83 2.34 -23.08 8.48
C GLY A 83 0.86 -23.02 8.08
N GLU A 84 0.13 -22.14 8.76
CA GLU A 84 -1.27 -21.83 8.45
C GLU A 84 -1.34 -20.59 7.57
N LEU A 85 -2.11 -20.67 6.48
CA LEU A 85 -2.39 -19.54 5.62
C LEU A 85 -3.78 -18.99 5.94
N GLU A 86 -3.87 -17.68 6.18
CA GLU A 86 -5.14 -17.00 6.41
C GLU A 86 -5.13 -15.59 5.81
N PRO A 87 -6.27 -15.11 5.27
CA PRO A 87 -6.38 -13.75 4.79
C PRO A 87 -6.58 -12.79 5.95
N ARG A 88 -5.78 -11.71 5.98
CA ARG A 88 -5.90 -10.62 6.97
C ARG A 88 -6.09 -9.28 6.27
N ILE A 89 -6.81 -8.37 6.91
CA ILE A 89 -7.06 -7.02 6.41
C ILE A 89 -6.02 -6.07 7.00
N SER A 90 -5.23 -5.41 6.15
CA SER A 90 -4.25 -4.40 6.58
C SER A 90 -4.92 -3.12 7.10
N VAL A 91 -4.25 -2.40 8.01
CA VAL A 91 -4.68 -1.07 8.47
C VAL A 91 -4.53 0.02 7.41
N GLY A 92 -3.72 -0.22 6.38
CA GLY A 92 -3.47 0.69 5.27
C GLY A 92 -3.32 -0.05 3.94
N SER A 93 -3.71 0.62 2.86
CA SER A 93 -3.68 0.10 1.49
C SER A 93 -2.39 0.44 0.74
N ALA A 94 -1.64 1.43 1.21
CA ALA A 94 -0.36 1.84 0.67
C ALA A 94 0.66 2.00 1.79
N THR A 95 1.95 1.89 1.47
CA THR A 95 3.05 1.91 2.45
C THR A 95 3.02 3.12 3.39
N PRO A 96 2.83 4.38 2.93
CA PRO A 96 2.78 5.52 3.85
C PRO A 96 1.66 5.37 4.88
N GLU A 97 0.46 5.03 4.41
CA GLU A 97 -0.71 4.87 5.24
C GLU A 97 -0.54 3.71 6.24
N PHE A 98 -0.01 2.58 5.78
CA PHE A 98 0.25 1.41 6.62
C PHE A 98 1.23 1.77 7.75
N LEU A 99 2.36 2.40 7.42
CA LEU A 99 3.39 2.75 8.40
C LEU A 99 2.89 3.79 9.40
N GLU A 100 2.21 4.84 8.92
CA GLU A 100 1.63 5.87 9.78
C GLU A 100 0.61 5.25 10.76
N ARG A 101 -0.34 4.46 10.26
CA ARG A 101 -1.39 3.88 11.11
C ARG A 101 -0.91 2.79 12.06
N THR A 102 0.19 2.13 11.71
CA THR A 102 0.74 1.05 12.52
C THR A 102 1.68 1.56 13.59
N PHE A 103 2.46 2.62 13.30
CA PHE A 103 3.59 3.02 14.14
C PHE A 103 3.64 4.50 14.52
N ALA A 104 2.84 5.38 13.92
CA ALA A 104 2.92 6.81 14.25
C ALA A 104 2.58 7.07 15.72
N GLY A 105 3.43 7.85 16.39
CA GLY A 105 3.28 8.17 17.80
C GLY A 105 3.73 7.05 18.76
N GLU A 106 4.22 5.92 18.25
CA GLU A 106 4.75 4.81 19.04
C GLU A 106 6.27 4.69 18.91
N ARG A 107 6.92 4.18 19.96
CA ARG A 107 8.35 3.83 19.93
C ARG A 107 8.51 2.32 20.07
N ARG A 108 9.35 1.74 19.21
CA ARG A 108 9.60 0.30 19.04
C ARG A 108 11.11 0.00 19.09
N PHE A 109 11.71 0.22 20.26
CA PHE A 109 13.14 -0.01 20.50
C PHE A 109 13.56 -1.49 20.48
N ASP A 110 12.60 -2.38 20.43
CA ASP A 110 12.74 -3.83 20.28
C ASP A 110 12.73 -4.27 18.81
N THR A 111 12.42 -3.38 17.86
CA THR A 111 12.17 -3.72 16.46
C THR A 111 13.19 -3.06 15.51
N VAL A 112 13.73 -3.85 14.59
CA VAL A 112 14.56 -3.41 13.45
C VAL A 112 13.70 -3.44 12.20
N TYR A 113 13.64 -2.33 11.48
CA TYR A 113 12.91 -2.24 10.21
C TYR A 113 13.89 -2.43 9.04
N VAL A 114 13.65 -3.42 8.20
CA VAL A 114 14.43 -3.70 6.99
C VAL A 114 13.55 -3.38 5.80
N THR A 115 13.95 -2.45 4.93
CA THR A 115 13.08 -2.04 3.81
C THR A 115 13.87 -1.71 2.56
N ALA A 116 13.38 -2.21 1.42
CA ALA A 116 13.75 -1.70 0.09
C ALA A 116 12.71 -0.69 -0.44
N ASN A 117 11.57 -0.53 0.24
CA ASN A 117 10.55 0.43 -0.10
C ASN A 117 11.02 1.85 0.29
N PRO A 118 11.22 2.81 -0.64
CA PRO A 118 11.72 4.15 -0.33
C PRO A 118 10.67 5.07 0.33
N MET A 119 9.39 4.68 0.33
CA MET A 119 8.28 5.52 0.80
C MET A 119 8.34 5.83 2.29
N TYR A 120 9.07 5.03 3.08
CA TYR A 120 9.25 5.25 4.52
C TYR A 120 9.86 6.63 4.84
N ARG A 121 10.60 7.24 3.90
CA ARG A 121 11.23 8.56 4.08
C ARG A 121 10.23 9.70 4.21
N HIS A 122 8.96 9.48 3.85
CA HIS A 122 7.93 10.52 3.81
C HIS A 122 6.96 10.48 5.00
N VAL A 123 7.09 9.50 5.90
CA VAL A 123 6.12 9.25 6.98
C VAL A 123 6.62 9.58 8.39
N GLY A 124 7.71 10.34 8.52
CA GLY A 124 8.16 10.87 9.81
C GLY A 124 8.46 9.78 10.85
N LEU A 125 9.13 8.70 10.44
CA LEU A 125 9.44 7.54 11.30
C LEU A 125 10.69 7.74 12.18
N ASP A 126 11.14 8.99 12.34
CA ASP A 126 12.34 9.30 13.11
C ASP A 126 12.16 8.91 14.57
N GLY A 127 13.05 8.03 15.06
CA GLY A 127 13.03 7.54 16.44
C GLY A 127 11.93 6.51 16.75
N VAL A 128 11.22 5.99 15.74
CA VAL A 128 10.24 4.92 15.91
C VAL A 128 10.94 3.57 16.12
N PHE A 129 11.87 3.19 15.26
CA PHE A 129 12.55 1.87 15.29
C PHE A 129 13.92 1.94 15.95
N HIS A 130 14.46 0.77 16.34
CA HIS A 130 15.85 0.65 16.75
C HIS A 130 16.81 1.03 15.61
N ALA A 131 16.55 0.52 14.40
CA ALA A 131 17.34 0.80 13.20
C ALA A 131 16.49 0.59 11.94
N VAL A 132 16.89 1.25 10.84
CA VAL A 132 16.38 1.01 9.49
C VAL A 132 17.55 0.55 8.60
N VAL A 133 17.47 -0.65 7.99
CA VAL A 133 18.57 -1.25 7.22
C VAL A 133 18.10 -1.90 5.92
N GLU A 134 19.04 -2.27 5.03
CA GLU A 134 18.72 -2.73 3.66
C GLU A 134 18.77 -4.26 3.47
N ALA A 135 19.29 -5.04 4.43
CA ALA A 135 19.46 -6.48 4.28
C ALA A 135 18.96 -7.29 5.50
N THR A 136 17.96 -8.16 5.28
CA THR A 136 17.27 -8.91 6.35
C THR A 136 18.19 -9.86 7.10
N ARG A 137 18.98 -10.66 6.38
CA ARG A 137 19.87 -11.64 7.02
C ARG A 137 20.94 -10.97 7.87
N ALA A 138 21.57 -9.92 7.34
CA ALA A 138 22.55 -9.13 8.09
C ALA A 138 21.93 -8.46 9.32
N ALA A 139 20.69 -7.96 9.20
CA ALA A 139 19.95 -7.42 10.34
C ALA A 139 19.70 -8.47 11.42
N ARG A 140 19.27 -9.67 11.04
CA ARG A 140 19.02 -10.79 11.97
C ARG A 140 20.30 -11.19 12.70
N GLU A 141 21.41 -11.28 11.98
CA GLU A 141 22.74 -11.62 12.54
C GLU A 141 23.26 -10.52 13.48
N ALA A 142 23.10 -9.25 13.12
CA ALA A 142 23.56 -8.12 13.94
C ALA A 142 22.70 -7.88 15.19
N TYR A 143 21.41 -8.21 15.14
CA TYR A 143 20.45 -7.90 16.20
C TYR A 143 19.69 -9.14 16.68
N PRO A 144 20.33 -10.22 17.16
CA PRO A 144 19.71 -11.53 17.42
C PRO A 144 18.59 -11.55 18.48
N ASN A 145 18.48 -10.51 19.30
CA ASN A 145 17.46 -10.39 20.36
C ASN A 145 16.38 -9.34 20.04
N LYS A 146 16.34 -8.85 18.79
CA LYS A 146 15.36 -7.88 18.33
C LYS A 146 14.36 -8.53 17.38
N ARG A 147 13.17 -7.97 17.33
CA ARG A 147 12.18 -8.25 16.29
C ARG A 147 12.66 -7.68 14.96
N VAL A 148 12.46 -8.38 13.85
CA VAL A 148 12.85 -7.90 12.51
C VAL A 148 11.61 -7.79 11.64
N LEU A 149 11.25 -6.56 11.26
CA LEU A 149 10.21 -6.29 10.27
C LEU A 149 10.88 -6.07 8.91
N THR A 150 10.73 -7.01 7.98
CA THR A 150 11.19 -6.87 6.59
C THR A 150 10.05 -6.45 5.69
N HIS A 151 10.23 -5.36 4.94
CA HIS A 151 9.29 -4.88 3.93
C HIS A 151 9.97 -4.89 2.56
N PHE A 152 9.70 -5.96 1.81
CA PHE A 152 10.28 -6.20 0.50
C PHE A 152 9.38 -5.60 -0.59
N MET A 153 9.93 -4.66 -1.37
CA MET A 153 9.22 -4.05 -2.48
C MET A 153 9.64 -4.71 -3.79
N GLN A 154 8.73 -5.48 -4.39
CA GLN A 154 8.95 -6.01 -5.74
C GLN A 154 8.93 -4.88 -6.78
N PRO A 155 9.63 -5.05 -7.92
CA PRO A 155 9.39 -4.20 -9.08
C PRO A 155 7.91 -4.33 -9.47
N HIS A 156 7.19 -3.21 -9.45
CA HIS A 156 5.77 -3.19 -9.80
C HIS A 156 5.54 -3.23 -11.31
N TYR A 157 6.60 -2.93 -12.08
CA TYR A 157 6.63 -2.89 -13.54
C TYR A 157 8.06 -3.25 -14.03
N PRO A 158 8.20 -3.89 -15.19
CA PRO A 158 7.12 -4.53 -15.95
C PRO A 158 6.58 -5.77 -15.21
N PHE A 159 5.33 -6.15 -15.48
CA PHE A 159 4.79 -7.44 -15.07
C PHE A 159 5.58 -8.55 -15.75
N LEU A 160 5.92 -9.58 -14.98
CA LEU A 160 6.77 -10.69 -15.43
C LEU A 160 5.93 -11.86 -15.93
N GLY A 161 6.45 -12.60 -16.92
CA GLY A 161 5.83 -13.80 -17.49
C GLY A 161 5.08 -13.54 -18.79
N GLU A 162 4.72 -14.61 -19.49
CA GLU A 162 4.15 -14.55 -20.85
C GLU A 162 2.97 -13.58 -20.98
N THR A 163 2.04 -13.60 -20.02
CA THR A 163 0.90 -12.67 -19.98
C THR A 163 1.33 -11.22 -19.76
N GLY A 164 2.23 -10.97 -18.80
CA GLY A 164 2.73 -9.62 -18.51
C GLY A 164 3.54 -9.03 -19.67
N GLU A 165 4.28 -9.88 -20.38
CA GLU A 165 5.03 -9.53 -21.59
C GLU A 165 4.12 -9.26 -22.80
N ALA A 166 2.94 -9.90 -22.87
CA ALA A 166 1.99 -9.73 -23.96
C ALA A 166 1.11 -8.46 -23.84
N ILE A 167 1.05 -7.86 -22.66
CA ILE A 167 0.22 -6.67 -22.38
C ILE A 167 1.10 -5.42 -22.44
N ALA A 168 0.73 -4.41 -23.22
CA ALA A 168 1.36 -3.10 -23.15
C ALA A 168 0.91 -2.40 -21.85
N HIS A 169 1.84 -2.02 -20.99
CA HIS A 169 1.52 -1.51 -19.66
C HIS A 169 2.51 -0.43 -19.20
N SER A 170 1.98 0.76 -18.90
CA SER A 170 2.77 1.85 -18.34
C SER A 170 2.86 1.79 -16.82
N GLY A 171 4.08 1.93 -16.31
CA GLY A 171 4.39 1.91 -14.88
C GLY A 171 4.43 3.29 -14.24
N ILE A 172 5.36 3.47 -13.28
CA ILE A 172 5.62 4.78 -12.64
C ILE A 172 6.54 5.69 -13.48
N GLU A 173 6.82 5.31 -14.72
CA GLU A 173 7.71 6.03 -15.64
C GLU A 173 7.19 7.45 -15.91
N TRP A 174 5.88 7.64 -16.08
CA TRP A 174 5.26 8.98 -16.16
C TRP A 174 5.53 9.85 -14.93
N THR A 175 5.61 9.27 -13.73
CA THR A 175 5.94 10.02 -12.51
C THR A 175 7.37 10.53 -12.57
N LYS A 176 8.28 9.71 -13.11
CA LYS A 176 9.68 10.08 -13.31
C LYS A 176 9.80 11.18 -14.36
N ARG A 177 9.16 11.05 -15.53
CA ARG A 177 9.13 12.10 -16.58
C ARG A 177 8.49 13.40 -16.09
N LEU A 178 7.44 13.31 -15.27
CA LEU A 178 6.82 14.50 -14.69
C LEU A 178 7.80 15.27 -13.80
N VAL A 179 8.61 14.57 -13.02
CA VAL A 179 9.59 15.19 -12.11
C VAL A 179 10.83 15.70 -12.86
N GLU A 180 11.33 14.94 -13.83
CA GLU A 180 12.60 15.24 -14.52
C GLU A 180 12.42 16.15 -15.74
N GLU A 181 11.33 15.99 -16.48
CA GLU A 181 11.11 16.59 -17.80
C GLU A 181 9.86 17.49 -17.84
N GLY A 182 9.05 17.49 -16.77
CA GLY A 182 7.79 18.23 -16.70
C GLY A 182 6.68 17.65 -17.56
N GLU A 183 6.87 16.45 -18.11
CA GLU A 183 5.92 15.79 -18.99
C GLU A 183 5.07 14.77 -18.23
N SER A 184 3.73 14.89 -18.32
CA SER A 184 2.79 14.00 -17.63
C SER A 184 2.12 12.99 -18.56
N SER A 185 2.71 12.72 -19.72
CA SER A 185 2.19 11.77 -20.70
C SER A 185 2.51 10.33 -20.28
N ARG A 186 1.69 9.39 -20.73
CA ARG A 186 1.95 7.95 -20.64
C ARG A 186 2.03 7.42 -22.05
N ASP A 187 3.03 6.59 -22.32
CA ASP A 187 3.19 5.95 -23.63
C ASP A 187 2.14 4.85 -23.83
N ASP A 188 1.79 4.13 -22.75
CA ASP A 188 0.83 3.02 -22.75
C ASP A 188 -0.28 3.25 -21.71
N PRO A 189 -1.44 2.56 -21.81
CA PRO A 189 -2.42 2.51 -20.73
C PRO A 189 -1.88 1.73 -19.52
N THR A 190 -2.44 1.98 -18.33
CA THR A 190 -2.16 1.12 -17.17
C THR A 190 -3.01 -0.13 -17.24
N VAL A 191 -2.55 -1.26 -16.69
CA VAL A 191 -3.35 -2.50 -16.63
C VAL A 191 -4.70 -2.29 -15.94
N TRP A 192 -4.78 -1.38 -14.96
CA TRP A 192 -6.02 -1.01 -14.28
C TRP A 192 -6.99 -0.26 -15.19
N THR A 193 -6.47 0.56 -16.11
CA THR A 193 -7.29 1.24 -17.12
C THR A 193 -7.89 0.24 -18.09
N LEU A 194 -7.08 -0.70 -18.58
CA LEU A 194 -7.52 -1.76 -19.48
C LEU A 194 -8.57 -2.67 -18.81
N ALA A 195 -8.33 -3.08 -17.56
CA ALA A 195 -9.29 -3.88 -16.79
C ALA A 195 -10.61 -3.11 -16.56
N SER A 196 -10.54 -1.83 -16.20
CA SER A 196 -11.74 -1.00 -16.00
C SER A 196 -12.53 -0.78 -17.30
N ALA A 197 -11.87 -0.81 -18.46
CA ALA A 197 -12.48 -0.74 -19.77
C ALA A 197 -13.06 -2.08 -20.24
N GLY A 198 -12.79 -3.18 -19.53
CA GLY A 198 -13.15 -4.55 -19.94
C GLY A 198 -12.26 -5.11 -21.05
N GLU A 199 -11.12 -4.48 -21.31
CA GLU A 199 -10.12 -4.91 -22.30
C GLU A 199 -9.18 -5.98 -21.73
N LEU A 200 -9.09 -6.09 -20.40
CA LEU A 200 -8.45 -7.18 -19.67
C LEU A 200 -9.40 -7.75 -18.63
N ASP A 201 -9.32 -9.06 -18.40
CA ASP A 201 -10.03 -9.72 -17.32
C ASP A 201 -9.27 -9.55 -15.98
N GLU A 202 -9.98 -9.52 -14.84
CA GLU A 202 -9.35 -9.43 -13.51
C GLU A 202 -8.48 -10.64 -13.16
N GLU A 203 -8.70 -11.78 -13.83
CA GLU A 203 -7.92 -13.01 -13.71
C GLU A 203 -6.71 -13.08 -14.64
N THR A 204 -6.56 -12.12 -15.58
CA THR A 204 -5.39 -12.01 -16.47
C THR A 204 -4.13 -11.64 -15.69
#